data_AF-A0A923TJV1-F1
#
_entry.id   AF-A0A923TJV1-F1
#
_cell.length_a   1.000
_cell.length_b   1.000
_cell.length_c   1.000
_cell.angle_alpha   90.00
_cell.angle_beta   90.00
_cell.angle_gamma   90.00
#
_symmetry.space_group_name_H-M   'P 1'
#
loop_
_entity.id
_entity.type
_entity.pdbx_description
1 polymer ?
#
loop_
_entity_poly.entity_id
_entity_poly.type
_entity_poly.pdbx_seq_one_letter_code
_entity_poly.pdbx_strand_id
1 'polypeptide(L)'
;MDFDHSAKAQDYLDRMQDFMDTKVFPAETLYEEQRREKGRDDHTLPPVVEELKAEARERGLWNLFLPDVSGLLNVEYAAIAEITGWSSHIAP
;
A
#
# COMPACT_ATOMS: atom_id res chain seq x y z
N MET A 1 -4.12 24.93 -17.70
CA MET A 1 -4.41 23.52 -17.43
C MET A 1 -4.13 23.33 -15.96
N ASP A 2 -5.11 22.84 -15.22
CA ASP A 2 -4.98 22.59 -13.79
C ASP A 2 -4.45 21.15 -13.62
N PHE A 3 -3.34 21.01 -12.90
CA PHE A 3 -2.66 19.74 -12.67
C PHE A 3 -2.68 19.34 -11.19
N ASP A 4 -3.34 20.13 -10.35
CA ASP A 4 -3.38 19.88 -8.92
C ASP A 4 -4.30 18.67 -8.62
N HIS A 5 -3.97 17.94 -7.56
CA HIS A 5 -4.80 16.87 -7.05
C HIS A 5 -6.07 17.44 -6.40
N SER A 6 -7.17 16.69 -6.50
CA SER A 6 -8.35 16.99 -5.69
C SER A 6 -8.01 16.87 -4.19
N ALA A 7 -8.74 17.59 -3.34
CA ALA A 7 -8.54 17.50 -1.89
C ALA A 7 -8.68 16.05 -1.37
N LYS A 8 -9.54 15.25 -2.01
CA LYS A 8 -9.72 13.83 -1.69
C LYS A 8 -8.48 13.02 -2.08
N ALA A 9 -7.97 13.21 -3.30
CA ALA A 9 -6.78 12.51 -3.77
C ALA A 9 -5.56 12.87 -2.89
N GLN A 10 -5.40 14.14 -2.54
CA GLN A 10 -4.32 14.59 -1.65
C GLN A 10 -4.36 13.91 -0.28
N ASP A 11 -5.55 13.82 0.34
CA ASP A 11 -5.70 13.12 1.63
C ASP A 11 -5.34 11.63 1.56
N TYR A 12 -5.63 10.94 0.44
CA TYR A 12 -5.17 9.56 0.23
C TYR A 12 -3.66 9.47 0.03
N LEU A 13 -3.06 10.42 -0.70
CA LEU A 13 -1.61 10.47 -0.91
C LEU A 13 -0.87 10.65 0.41
N ASP A 14 -1.32 11.59 1.26
CA ASP A 14 -0.71 11.86 2.55
C ASP A 14 -0.80 10.63 3.48
N ARG A 15 -1.96 9.98 3.55
CA ARG A 15 -2.15 8.75 4.34
C ARG A 15 -1.33 7.58 3.81
N MET A 16 -1.23 7.43 2.48
CA MET A 16 -0.43 6.38 1.86
C MET A 16 1.06 6.61 2.11
N GLN A 17 1.54 7.85 1.97
CA GLN A 17 2.94 8.19 2.26
C GLN A 17 3.30 7.89 3.71
N ASP A 18 2.47 8.33 4.68
CA ASP A 18 2.68 8.01 6.09
C ASP A 18 2.66 6.50 6.36
N PHE A 19 1.76 5.75 5.71
CA PHE A 19 1.71 4.30 5.85
C PHE A 19 2.98 3.64 5.29
N MET A 20 3.47 4.09 4.14
CA MET A 20 4.70 3.58 3.55
C MET A 20 5.91 3.84 4.47
N ASP A 21 6.06 5.08 4.94
CA ASP A 21 7.19 5.51 5.78
C ASP A 21 7.19 4.86 7.16
N THR A 22 6.02 4.74 7.79
CA THR A 22 5.91 4.29 9.19
C THR A 22 5.70 2.78 9.34
N LYS A 23 5.20 2.09 8.31
CA LYS A 23 4.80 0.67 8.40
C LYS A 23 5.41 -0.20 7.31
N VAL A 24 5.28 0.18 6.04
CA VAL A 24 5.66 -0.70 4.92
C VAL A 24 7.18 -0.79 4.77
N PHE A 25 7.89 0.33 4.61
CA PHE A 25 9.35 0.30 4.41
C PHE A 25 10.10 -0.33 5.59
N PRO A 26 9.77 -0.05 6.87
CA PRO A 26 10.40 -0.74 7.99
C PRO A 26 10.15 -2.26 8.02
N ALA A 27 9.03 -2.72 7.46
CA ALA A 27 8.65 -4.13 7.43
C ALA A 27 9.33 -4.94 6.33
N GLU A 28 10.00 -4.30 5.34
CA GLU A 28 10.64 -5.00 4.22
C GLU A 28 11.70 -6.00 4.69
N THR A 29 12.55 -5.58 5.63
CA THR A 29 13.58 -6.46 6.21
C THR A 29 12.96 -7.71 6.85
N LEU A 30 11.91 -7.53 7.65
CA LEU A 30 11.22 -8.63 8.32
C LEU A 30 10.52 -9.57 7.32
N TYR A 31 9.90 -9.00 6.27
CA TYR A 31 9.31 -9.78 5.20
C TYR A 31 10.35 -10.68 4.50
N GLU A 32 11.53 -10.12 4.18
CA GLU A 32 12.61 -10.90 3.55
C GLU A 32 13.10 -12.03 4.46
N GLU A 33 13.30 -11.75 5.75
CA GLU A 33 13.70 -12.77 6.74
C GLU A 33 12.67 -13.91 6.80
N GLN A 34 11.39 -13.58 6.95
CA GLN A 34 10.31 -14.57 6.99
C GLN A 34 10.23 -15.41 5.70
N ARG A 35 10.45 -14.81 4.52
CA ARG A 35 10.51 -15.55 3.25
C ARG A 35 11.73 -16.46 3.16
N ARG A 36 12.90 -16.01 3.65
CA ARG A 36 14.14 -16.81 3.65
C ARG A 36 14.03 -18.03 4.55
N GLU A 37 13.43 -17.89 5.73
CA GLU A 37 13.24 -19.00 6.68
C GLU A 37 12.34 -20.11 6.12
N LYS A 38 11.30 -19.75 5.36
CA LYS A 38 10.36 -20.71 4.76
C LYS A 38 10.92 -21.41 3.52
N GLY A 39 11.81 -20.75 2.78
CA GLY A 39 12.43 -21.29 1.58
C GLY A 39 11.61 -21.06 0.31
N ARG A 40 12.23 -21.39 -0.83
CA ARG A 40 11.75 -20.98 -2.17
C ARG A 40 10.45 -21.66 -2.61
N ASP A 41 10.21 -22.88 -2.13
CA ASP A 41 9.05 -23.69 -2.49
C ASP A 41 7.82 -23.43 -1.60
N ASP A 42 7.98 -22.60 -0.56
CA ASP A 42 6.88 -22.21 0.32
C ASP A 42 6.26 -20.87 -0.15
N HIS A 43 4.99 -20.95 -0.53
CA HIS A 43 4.19 -19.83 -1.00
C HIS A 43 3.22 -19.29 0.06
N THR A 44 3.35 -19.73 1.31
CA THR A 44 2.59 -19.20 2.43
C THR A 44 2.89 -17.71 2.57
N LEU A 45 1.83 -16.95 2.81
CA LEU A 45 1.95 -15.51 3.02
C LEU A 45 2.63 -15.23 4.37
N PRO A 46 3.69 -14.42 4.41
CA PRO A 46 4.35 -14.06 5.66
C PRO A 46 3.40 -13.30 6.60
N PRO A 47 3.44 -13.56 7.93
CA PRO A 47 2.57 -12.90 8.90
C PRO A 47 2.60 -11.37 8.84
N VAL A 48 3.76 -10.78 8.58
CA VAL A 48 3.92 -9.31 8.49
C VAL A 48 2.99 -8.70 7.42
N VAL A 49 2.70 -9.44 6.34
CA VAL A 49 1.80 -8.95 5.29
C VAL A 49 0.34 -8.91 5.77
N GLU A 50 -0.10 -9.86 6.60
CA GLU A 50 -1.45 -9.82 7.16
C GLU A 50 -1.62 -8.67 8.16
N GLU A 51 -0.58 -8.36 8.94
CA GLU A 51 -0.56 -7.18 9.82
C GLU A 51 -0.67 -5.88 9.01
N LEU A 52 0.12 -5.75 7.94
CA LEU A 52 0.07 -4.58 7.04
C LEU A 52 -1.31 -4.43 6.37
N LYS A 53 -1.95 -5.52 5.94
CA LYS A 53 -3.31 -5.47 5.39
C LYS A 53 -4.33 -4.99 6.42
N ALA A 54 -4.22 -5.41 7.68
CA ALA A 54 -5.11 -4.97 8.75
C ALA A 54 -4.97 -3.46 8.98
N GLU A 55 -3.73 -2.97 9.10
CA GLU A 55 -3.44 -1.55 9.26
C GLU A 55 -3.90 -0.72 8.05
N ALA A 56 -3.67 -1.20 6.82
CA ALA A 56 -4.14 -0.52 5.61
C ALA A 56 -5.68 -0.36 5.59
N ARG A 57 -6.42 -1.38 6.03
CA ARG A 57 -7.89 -1.31 6.17
C ARG A 57 -8.32 -0.31 7.23
N GLU A 58 -7.65 -0.29 8.38
CA GLU A 58 -7.94 0.66 9.47
C GLU A 58 -7.72 2.10 9.03
N ARG A 59 -6.66 2.35 8.23
CA ARG A 59 -6.36 3.67 7.64
C ARG A 59 -7.25 4.04 6.46
N GLY A 60 -8.14 3.14 6.02
CA GLY A 60 -9.00 3.33 4.86
C GLY A 60 -8.27 3.30 3.52
N LEU A 61 -7.09 2.67 3.46
CA LEU A 61 -6.25 2.52 2.26
C LEU A 61 -6.52 1.20 1.52
N TRP A 62 -7.77 0.74 1.53
CA TRP A 62 -8.14 -0.59 1.01
C TRP A 62 -9.05 -0.49 -0.22
N ASN A 63 -8.83 -1.36 -1.21
CA ASN A 63 -9.60 -1.40 -2.47
C ASN A 63 -9.60 -0.06 -3.25
N LEU A 64 -8.51 0.72 -3.19
CA LEU A 64 -8.45 2.06 -3.78
C LEU A 64 -8.58 2.07 -5.32
N PHE A 65 -8.20 0.96 -5.96
CA PHE A 65 -8.28 0.75 -7.41
C PHE A 65 -9.72 0.56 -7.94
N LEU A 66 -10.72 0.42 -7.07
CA LEU A 66 -12.13 0.25 -7.44
C LEU A 66 -12.87 1.58 -7.27
N PRO A 67 -13.18 2.32 -8.35
CA PRO A 67 -13.85 3.62 -8.27
C PRO A 67 -15.20 3.55 -7.54
N ASP A 68 -15.95 2.47 -7.70
CA ASP A 68 -17.27 2.31 -7.03
C ASP A 68 -17.15 2.15 -5.51
N VAL A 69 -15.95 1.81 -5.00
CA VAL A 69 -15.67 1.65 -3.57
C VAL A 69 -14.93 2.87 -3.02
N SER A 70 -13.83 3.26 -3.67
CA SER A 70 -12.97 4.35 -3.23
C SER A 70 -13.54 5.72 -3.58
N GLY A 71 -14.36 5.80 -4.63
CA GLY A 71 -14.82 7.04 -5.25
C GLY A 71 -13.67 7.86 -5.84
N LEU A 72 -12.55 7.23 -6.20
CA LEU A 72 -11.42 7.87 -6.88
C LEU A 72 -11.54 7.69 -8.40
N LEU A 73 -11.17 8.71 -9.15
CA LEU A 73 -10.93 8.60 -10.57
C LEU A 73 -9.63 7.83 -10.84
N ASN A 74 -9.51 7.24 -12.03
CA ASN A 74 -8.29 6.52 -12.42
C ASN A 74 -7.03 7.39 -12.33
N VAL A 75 -7.12 8.68 -12.69
CA VAL A 75 -5.98 9.62 -12.61
C VAL A 75 -5.58 9.93 -11.17
N GLU A 76 -6.55 9.98 -10.25
CA GLU A 76 -6.29 10.19 -8.82
C GLU A 76 -5.66 8.95 -8.20
N TYR A 77 -6.18 7.76 -8.55
CA TYR A 77 -5.61 6.49 -8.13
C TYR A 77 -4.19 6.28 -8.68
N ALA A 78 -3.88 6.74 -9.89
CA ALA A 78 -2.56 6.55 -10.50
C ALA A 78 -1.42 7.11 -9.64
N ALA A 79 -1.60 8.29 -9.04
CA ALA A 79 -0.60 8.89 -8.15
C ALA A 79 -0.42 8.07 -6.85
N ILE A 80 -1.50 7.50 -6.32
CA ILE A 80 -1.44 6.62 -5.14
C ILE A 80 -0.75 5.30 -5.49
N ALA A 81 -1.05 4.75 -6.68
CA ALA A 81 -0.44 3.52 -7.17
C ALA A 81 1.07 3.68 -7.39
N GLU A 82 1.53 4.85 -7.83
CA GLU A 82 2.97 5.17 -7.93
C GLU A 82 3.68 4.99 -6.59
N ILE A 83 3.12 5.53 -5.50
CA ILE A 83 3.67 5.39 -4.14
C ILE A 83 3.73 3.92 -3.74
N THR A 84 2.65 3.16 -3.92
CA THR A 84 2.65 1.72 -3.59
C THR A 84 3.68 0.94 -4.40
N GLY A 85 3.99 1.37 -5.63
CA GLY A 85 4.98 0.76 -6.50
C GLY A 85 6.41 0.81 -5.96
N TRP A 86 6.70 1.69 -5.00
CA TRP A 86 8.02 1.79 -4.36
C TRP A 86 8.34 0.58 -3.47
N SER A 87 7.34 -0.18 -3.00
CA SER A 87 7.53 -1.47 -2.34
C SER A 87 6.84 -2.58 -3.12
N SER A 88 7.57 -3.24 -4.01
CA SER A 88 7.01 -4.19 -4.98
C SER A 88 6.46 -5.50 -4.38
N HIS A 89 6.67 -5.76 -3.10
CA HIS A 89 6.34 -7.04 -2.47
C HIS A 89 5.23 -6.95 -1.42
N ILE A 90 5.16 -5.84 -0.68
CA ILE A 90 4.36 -5.79 0.56
C ILE A 90 3.49 -4.54 0.72
N ALA A 91 3.55 -3.58 -0.22
CA ALA A 91 2.57 -2.51 -0.28
C ALA A 91 1.15 -3.05 -0.60
N PRO A 92 0.09 -2.37 -0.12
CA PRO A 92 -1.29 -2.84 -0.18
C PRO A 92 -1.96 -2.68 -1.55
#